data_AF-A0A1A2S733-F1
#
_entry.id   AF-A0A1A2S733-F1
#
_cell.length_a   1.000
_cell.length_b   1.000
_cell.length_c   1.000
_cell.angle_alpha   90.00
_cell.angle_beta   90.00
_cell.angle_gamma   90.00
#
_symmetry.space_group_name_H-M   'P 1'
#
loop_
_entity.id
_entity.type
_entity.pdbx_description
1 polymer ?
#
loop_
_entity_poly.entity_id
_entity_poly.type
_entity_poly.pdbx_seq_one_letter_code
_entity_poly.pdbx_strand_id
1 'polypeptide(L)' 'MADANSTASTEEEVTVMVTGEYLADNATYAGTFDPKDDVRQSLRRIEAGPFVTKHESVCGFVFDVATDKLSEVVF' A
#
# COMPACT_ATOMS: atom_id res chain seq x y z
N MET A 1 4.04 -54.98 -2.34
CA MET A 1 3.32 -54.06 -3.25
C MET A 1 3.13 -52.76 -2.49
N ALA A 2 3.68 -51.68 -3.03
CA ALA A 2 3.48 -50.32 -2.52
C ALA A 2 2.11 -49.78 -2.98
N ASP A 3 1.82 -48.53 -2.60
CA ASP A 3 0.72 -47.66 -3.05
C ASP A 3 -0.57 -47.73 -2.18
N ALA A 4 -1.20 -46.63 -1.73
CA ALA A 4 -0.98 -45.21 -1.96
C ALA A 4 -1.56 -44.39 -0.78
N ASN A 5 -0.90 -43.27 -0.50
CA ASN A 5 -1.35 -42.20 0.38
C ASN A 5 -2.58 -41.49 -0.22
N SER A 6 -3.63 -41.27 0.56
CA SER A 6 -4.65 -40.27 0.25
C SER A 6 -5.27 -39.75 1.53
N THR A 7 -4.48 -39.02 2.32
CA THR A 7 -5.04 -38.06 3.28
C THR A 7 -5.66 -36.94 2.46
N ALA A 8 -6.97 -37.01 2.25
CA ALA A 8 -7.74 -35.90 1.73
C ALA A 8 -7.70 -34.78 2.76
N SER A 9 -6.74 -33.87 2.60
CA SER A 9 -6.73 -32.59 3.31
C SER A 9 -7.86 -31.77 2.71
N THR A 10 -8.99 -31.70 3.40
CA THR A 10 -10.01 -30.70 3.11
C THR A 10 -9.40 -29.35 3.45
N GLU A 11 -9.00 -28.59 2.42
CA GLU A 11 -8.55 -27.21 2.59
C GLU A 11 -9.77 -26.39 3.02
N GLU A 12 -9.86 -26.10 4.32
CA GLU A 12 -10.88 -25.21 4.86
C GLU A 12 -10.53 -23.80 4.41
N GLU A 13 -11.32 -23.25 3.48
CA GLU A 13 -11.19 -21.86 3.05
C GLU A 13 -11.51 -20.94 4.24
N VAL A 14 -10.47 -20.52 4.96
CA VAL A 14 -10.59 -19.56 6.06
C VAL A 14 -10.90 -18.19 5.45
N THR A 15 -12.19 -17.89 5.32
CA THR A 15 -12.67 -16.55 4.98
C THR A 15 -12.50 -15.66 6.22
N VAL A 16 -11.40 -14.90 6.27
CA VAL A 16 -11.21 -13.87 7.29
C VAL A 16 -12.14 -12.70 6.96
N MET A 17 -13.30 -12.68 7.60
CA MET A 17 -14.21 -11.54 7.54
C MET A 17 -13.56 -10.39 8.31
N VAL A 18 -13.11 -9.36 7.58
CA VAL A 18 -12.63 -8.12 8.19
C VAL A 18 -13.80 -7.57 9.03
N THR A 19 -13.67 -7.59 10.36
CA THR A 19 -14.74 -7.15 11.27
C THR A 19 -15.00 -5.66 11.07
N GLY A 20 -16.23 -5.21 11.28
CA GLY A 20 -16.59 -3.79 11.12
C GLY A 20 -15.78 -2.83 12.01
N GLU A 21 -15.24 -3.33 13.13
CA GLU A 21 -14.33 -2.60 14.04
C GLU A 21 -12.99 -2.28 13.36
N TYR A 22 -12.38 -3.23 12.65
CA TYR A 22 -11.12 -3.02 11.93
C TYR A 22 -11.25 -1.97 10.81
N LEU A 23 -12.39 -1.97 10.11
CA LEU A 23 -12.68 -0.97 9.07
C LEU A 23 -12.90 0.44 9.65
N ALA A 24 -13.49 0.55 10.85
CA ALA A 24 -13.75 1.83 11.51
C ALA A 24 -12.45 2.53 11.96
N ASP A 25 -11.48 1.75 12.44
CA ASP A 25 -10.16 2.27 12.81
C ASP A 25 -9.38 2.73 11.57
N ASN A 26 -9.47 1.98 10.48
CA ASN A 26 -8.84 2.37 9.21
C ASN A 26 -9.44 3.68 8.65
N ALA A 27 -10.76 3.86 8.72
CA ALA A 27 -11.41 5.10 8.28
C ALA A 27 -10.99 6.31 9.12
N THR A 28 -10.83 6.11 10.43
CA THR A 28 -10.33 7.14 11.36
C THR A 28 -8.88 7.51 11.03
N TYR A 29 -8.04 6.51 10.78
CA TYR A 29 -6.64 6.72 10.38
C TYR A 29 -6.54 7.44 9.03
N ALA A 30 -7.35 7.03 8.05
CA ALA A 30 -7.43 7.67 6.74
C ALA A 30 -7.84 9.15 6.83
N GLY A 31 -8.74 9.52 7.76
CA GLY A 31 -9.13 10.91 7.98
C GLY A 31 -8.01 11.81 8.52
N THR A 32 -6.95 11.24 9.08
CA THR A 32 -5.78 11.98 9.58
C THR A 32 -4.59 12.01 8.60
N PHE A 33 -4.67 11.24 7.52
CA PHE A 33 -3.58 11.08 6.55
C PHE A 33 -3.83 11.92 5.30
N ASP A 34 -2.89 12.80 4.94
CA ASP A 34 -2.86 13.45 3.63
C ASP A 34 -1.82 12.77 2.72
N PRO A 35 -2.25 12.06 1.66
CA PRO A 35 -1.34 11.45 0.68
C PRO A 35 -0.36 12.44 0.06
N LYS A 36 -0.75 13.71 -0.14
CA LYS A 36 0.14 14.71 -0.74
C LYS A 36 1.29 15.09 0.19
N ASP A 37 1.02 15.18 1.50
CA ASP A 37 2.06 15.48 2.49
C ASP A 37 3.05 14.32 2.63
N ASP A 38 2.57 13.08 2.60
CA ASP A 38 3.44 11.90 2.64
C ASP A 38 4.33 11.81 1.39
N VAL A 39 3.80 12.14 0.21
CA VAL A 39 4.59 12.24 -1.02
C VAL A 39 5.65 13.33 -0.90
N ARG A 40 5.32 14.53 -0.40
CA ARG A 40 6.31 15.61 -0.18
C ARG A 40 7.41 15.18 0.79
N GLN A 41 7.06 14.49 1.86
CA GLN A 41 8.04 13.97 2.81
C GLN A 41 8.96 12.93 2.16
N SER A 42 8.39 12.06 1.34
CA SER A 42 9.14 11.05 0.58
C SER A 42 10.10 11.68 -0.42
N LEU A 43 9.69 12.74 -1.13
CA LEU A 43 10.56 13.51 -2.03
C LEU A 43 11.75 14.10 -1.28
N ARG A 44 11.52 14.78 -0.13
CA ARG A 44 12.60 15.31 0.72
C ARG A 44 13.58 14.23 1.17
N ARG A 45 13.09 13.04 1.47
CA ARG A 45 13.93 11.90 1.89
C ARG A 45 14.80 11.39 0.74
N ILE A 46 14.29 11.37 -0.49
CA ILE A 46 15.06 11.01 -1.69
C ILE A 46 16.15 12.05 -1.94
N GLU A 47 15.80 13.34 -1.89
CA GLU A 47 16.74 14.45 -2.11
C GLU A 47 17.84 14.52 -1.04
N ALA A 48 17.49 14.30 0.24
CA ALA A 48 18.46 14.32 1.35
C ALA A 48 19.27 13.02 1.47
N GLY A 49 18.88 11.96 0.78
CA GLY A 49 19.46 10.62 0.92
C GLY A 49 20.84 10.51 0.25
N PRO A 50 21.89 10.01 0.95
CA PRO A 50 23.22 9.89 0.35
C PRO A 50 23.35 8.77 -0.69
N PHE A 51 22.32 7.93 -0.83
CA PHE A 51 22.34 6.72 -1.67
C PHE A 51 21.65 6.90 -3.02
N VAL A 52 20.78 7.90 -3.16
CA VAL A 52 19.99 8.13 -4.37
C VAL A 52 20.44 9.46 -4.96
N THR A 53 21.61 9.50 -5.59
CA THR A 53 22.26 10.76 -6.03
C THR A 53 22.37 10.94 -7.54
N LYS A 54 22.01 9.91 -8.32
CA LYS A 54 22.17 9.88 -9.79
C LYS A 54 20.88 10.19 -10.56
N HIS A 55 19.85 10.68 -9.89
CA HIS A 55 18.61 11.06 -10.54
C HIS A 55 18.75 12.48 -11.11
N GLU A 56 18.28 12.70 -12.35
CA GLU A 56 18.23 14.04 -12.94
C GLU A 56 16.93 14.78 -12.57
N SER A 57 15.88 14.02 -12.26
CA SER A 57 14.57 14.54 -11.88
C SER A 57 13.89 13.53 -10.95
N VAL A 58 13.15 14.04 -9.97
CA VAL A 58 12.28 13.26 -9.08
C VAL A 58 10.91 13.93 -9.09
N CYS A 59 9.88 13.15 -9.40
CA CYS A 59 8.49 13.61 -9.42
C CYS A 59 7.64 12.71 -8.52
N GLY A 60 6.74 13.32 -7.76
CA GLY A 60 5.80 12.62 -6.89
C GLY A 60 4.38 12.73 -7.43
N PHE A 61 3.60 11.66 -7.31
CA PHE A 61 2.22 11.63 -7.78
C PHE A 61 1.30 10.95 -6.76
N VAL A 62 0.05 11.40 -6.69
CA VAL A 62 -1.04 10.75 -5.97
C VAL A 62 -2.04 10.22 -6.98
N PHE A 63 -2.32 8.92 -6.90
CA PHE A 63 -3.33 8.27 -7.72
C PHE A 63 -4.67 8.23 -6.97
N ASP A 64 -5.70 8.80 -7.56
CA ASP A 64 -7.07 8.74 -7.07
C ASP A 64 -7.79 7.54 -7.69
N VAL A 65 -8.03 6.52 -6.87
CA VAL A 65 -8.68 5.26 -7.26
C VAL A 65 -10.16 5.42 -7.64
N ALA A 66 -10.82 6.49 -7.17
CA ALA A 66 -12.23 6.73 -7.46
C ALA A 66 -12.41 7.41 -8.81
N THR A 67 -11.44 8.25 -9.21
CA THR A 67 -11.50 9.00 -10.47
C THR A 67 -10.56 8.49 -11.54
N ASP A 68 -9.69 7.53 -11.21
CA ASP A 68 -8.65 6.97 -12.08
C ASP A 68 -7.65 8.04 -12.57
N LYS A 69 -7.41 9.06 -11.74
CA LYS A 69 -6.55 10.20 -12.08
C LYS A 69 -5.25 10.18 -11.31
N LEU A 70 -4.17 10.47 -12.01
CA LEU A 70 -2.86 10.71 -11.41
C LEU A 70 -2.61 12.22 -11.28
N SER A 71 -2.45 12.70 -10.05
CA SER A 71 -2.18 14.11 -9.76
C SER A 71 -0.74 14.29 -9.31
N GLU A 72 0.00 15.15 -10.00
CA GLU A 72 1.35 15.51 -9.59
C GLU A 72 1.34 16.32 -8.29
N VAL A 73 2.31 16.04 -7.42
CA VAL A 73 2.53 16.77 -6.17
C VAL A 73 3.67 17.75 -6.39
N VAL A 74 3.31 19.03 -6.51
CA VAL A 74 4.25 20.15 -6.55
C VAL A 74 4.83 20.43 -5.16
N PHE A 75 6.13 20.73 -5.15
CA PHE A 75 6.93 21.04 -3.97
C PHE A 75 7.12 22.56 -3.80
#